data_AF-A0A4U9HQR9-F1
#
_entry.id   AF-A0A4U9HQR9-F1
#
_cell.length_a   1.000
_cell.length_b   1.000
_cell.length_c   1.000
_cell.angle_alpha   90.00
_cell.angle_beta   90.00
_cell.angle_gamma   90.00
#
_symmetry.space_group_name_H-M   'P 1'
#
loop_
_entity.id
_entity.type
_entity.pdbx_description
1 polymer ?
#
loop_
_entity_poly.entity_id
_entity_poly.type
_entity_poly.pdbx_seq_one_letter_code
_entity_poly.pdbx_strand_id
1 'polypeptide(L)'
;MQVGQLNLTTFMNDTGLESIGENLYIETQSSGAPNESTPGLNGSGLLYQGYVETSNVNVAEELVNMIQVQRAYEINSKAVSTTDQMLQKLTQL
;
A
#
# COMPACT_ATOMS: atom_id res chain seq x y z
N MET A 1 31.36 -9.08 25.65
CA MET A 1 30.65 -7.80 25.90
C MET A 1 29.59 -7.64 24.83
N GLN A 2 28.37 -7.26 25.21
CA GLN A 2 27.33 -6.91 24.24
C GLN A 2 27.67 -5.53 23.67
N VAL A 3 27.88 -5.44 22.36
CA VAL A 3 28.39 -4.22 21.70
C VAL A 3 27.26 -3.19 21.48
N GLY A 4 26.01 -3.62 21.60
CA GLY A 4 24.80 -2.81 21.48
C GLY A 4 23.60 -3.73 21.25
N GLN A 5 22.39 -3.22 21.50
CA GLN A 5 21.15 -3.88 21.15
C GLN A 5 20.36 -2.95 20.23
N LEU A 6 19.76 -3.50 19.18
CA LEU A 6 18.85 -2.76 18.32
C LEU A 6 17.49 -2.64 19.03
N ASN A 7 16.93 -1.44 19.02
CA ASN A 7 15.58 -1.18 19.48
C ASN A 7 14.63 -1.30 18.27
N LEU A 8 13.42 -1.81 18.51
CA LEU A 8 12.32 -1.79 17.55
C LEU A 8 11.31 -0.76 17.99
N THR A 9 10.72 -0.08 17.02
CA THR A 9 9.66 0.90 17.26
C THR A 9 8.37 0.36 16.70
N THR A 10 7.33 0.31 17.51
CA THR A 10 5.98 -0.04 17.08
C THR A 10 5.06 1.17 17.19
N PHE A 11 4.09 1.24 16.29
CA PHE A 11 3.09 2.30 16.25
C PHE A 11 1.72 1.69 16.53
N MET A 12 0.79 2.50 17.04
CA MET A 12 -0.59 2.04 17.23
C MET A 12 -1.30 1.84 15.88
N ASN A 13 -0.94 2.64 14.88
CA ASN A 13 -1.53 2.57 13.54
C ASN A 13 -0.47 2.72 12.44
N ASP A 14 -0.08 1.60 11.84
CA ASP A 14 0.90 1.56 10.76
C ASP A 14 0.41 2.26 9.48
N THR A 15 -0.90 2.26 9.22
CA THR A 15 -1.48 2.95 8.06
C THR A 15 -1.44 4.48 8.17
N GLY A 16 -1.23 4.98 9.39
CA GLY A 16 -1.07 6.40 9.65
C GLY A 16 0.35 6.90 9.40
N LEU A 17 1.31 6.02 9.13
CA LEU A 17 2.68 6.41 8.86
C LEU A 17 2.79 7.07 7.48
N GLU A 18 3.58 8.13 7.40
CA GLU A 18 3.88 8.78 6.13
C GLU A 18 5.13 8.14 5.51
N SER A 19 5.00 7.66 4.27
CA SER A 19 6.12 7.07 3.55
C SER A 19 6.98 8.17 2.94
N ILE A 20 8.27 8.20 3.31
CA ILE A 20 9.25 9.15 2.75
C ILE A 20 10.07 8.54 1.60
N GLY A 21 9.73 7.31 1.17
CA GLY A 21 10.43 6.56 0.12
C GLY A 21 11.45 5.56 0.68
N GLU A 22 11.99 4.70 -0.19
CA GLU A 22 13.01 3.68 0.17
C GLU A 22 12.61 2.73 1.31
N ASN A 23 11.30 2.47 1.49
CA ASN A 23 10.73 1.73 2.63
C ASN A 23 10.94 2.42 4.00
N LEU A 24 11.26 3.71 4.01
CA LEU A 24 11.34 4.53 5.20
C LEU A 24 10.00 5.22 5.46
N TYR A 25 9.68 5.34 6.74
CA TYR A 25 8.43 5.90 7.23
C TYR A 25 8.70 6.90 8.35
N ILE A 26 7.88 7.94 8.43
CA ILE A 26 7.89 8.92 9.52
C ILE A 26 6.58 8.86 10.29
N GLU A 27 6.66 9.16 11.58
CA GLU A 27 5.50 9.27 12.44
C GLU A 27 4.64 10.47 12.08
N THR A 28 3.33 10.29 12.17
CA THR A 28 2.35 11.36 12.02
C THR A 28 1.44 11.40 13.24
N GLN A 29 0.60 12.43 13.35
CA GLN A 29 -0.46 12.44 14.38
C GLN A 29 -1.42 11.25 14.25
N SER A 30 -1.58 10.70 13.05
CA SER A 30 -2.48 9.56 12.78
C SER A 30 -1.86 8.20 13.12
N SER A 31 -0.52 8.08 13.14
CA SER A 31 0.18 6.84 13.58
C SER A 31 0.27 6.72 15.10
N GLY A 32 0.20 7.85 15.80
CA GLY A 32 0.48 7.95 17.22
C GLY A 32 1.99 8.03 17.51
N ALA A 33 2.32 8.12 18.79
CA ALA A 33 3.71 8.20 19.24
C ALA A 33 4.47 6.88 19.04
N PRO A 34 5.76 6.94 18.69
CA PRO A 34 6.61 5.75 18.59
C PRO A 34 6.76 5.06 19.95
N ASN A 35 6.47 3.76 20.01
CA ASN A 35 6.75 2.94 21.18
C ASN A 35 8.02 2.14 20.94
N GLU A 36 9.12 2.57 21.55
CA GLU A 36 10.39 1.83 21.50
C GLU A 36 10.36 0.63 22.45
N SER A 37 10.76 -0.53 21.95
CA SER A 37 10.88 -1.77 22.72
C SER A 37 12.07 -2.59 22.25
N THR A 38 12.54 -3.48 23.11
CA THR A 38 13.55 -4.48 22.74
C THR A 38 12.91 -5.64 21.99
N PRO A 39 13.54 -6.16 20.91
CA PRO A 39 13.01 -7.30 20.16
C PRO A 39 12.67 -8.49 21.07
N GLY A 40 11.45 -9.03 20.95
CA GLY A 40 10.94 -10.12 21.77
C GLY A 40 10.28 -9.70 23.10
N LEU A 41 10.26 -8.39 23.42
CA LEU A 41 9.59 -7.82 24.60
C LEU A 41 8.37 -6.99 24.19
N ASN A 42 7.38 -6.84 25.08
CA ASN A 42 6.19 -5.98 24.87
C ASN A 42 5.46 -6.15 23.52
N GLY A 43 5.46 -7.36 22.94
CA GLY A 43 4.80 -7.64 21.66
C GLY A 43 5.57 -7.15 20.42
N SER A 44 6.72 -6.49 20.58
CA SER A 44 7.64 -6.25 19.48
C SER A 44 8.27 -7.59 19.08
N GLY A 45 8.05 -8.02 17.83
CA GLY A 45 8.40 -9.35 17.35
C GLY A 45 9.87 -9.75 17.55
N LEU A 46 10.19 -11.00 17.23
CA LEU A 46 11.56 -11.51 17.33
C LEU A 46 12.36 -11.09 16.09
N LEU A 47 13.63 -10.70 16.30
CA LEU A 47 14.55 -10.47 15.21
C LEU A 47 15.18 -11.80 14.76
N TYR A 48 14.94 -12.19 13.51
CA TYR A 48 15.56 -13.37 12.90
C TYR A 48 16.80 -12.98 12.11
N GLN A 49 17.98 -13.46 12.53
CA GLN A 49 19.22 -13.19 11.82
C GLN A 49 19.30 -14.01 10.52
N GLY A 50 19.71 -13.36 9.42
CA GLY A 50 19.86 -14.00 8.11
C GLY A 50 18.56 -14.19 7.33
N TYR A 51 17.44 -13.68 7.84
CA TYR A 51 16.16 -13.63 7.15
C TYR A 51 15.94 -12.24 6.56
N VAL A 52 15.46 -12.18 5.31
CA VAL A 52 15.08 -10.94 4.63
C VAL A 52 13.58 -10.99 4.41
N GLU A 53 12.88 -9.96 4.86
CA GLU A 53 11.43 -9.86 4.67
C GLU A 53 11.11 -9.68 3.18
N THR A 54 10.36 -10.62 2.63
CA THR A 54 9.90 -10.57 1.24
C THR A 54 8.64 -9.72 1.14
N SER A 55 8.46 -9.03 0.02
CA SER A 55 7.22 -8.32 -0.27
C SER A 55 6.00 -9.21 -0.06
N ASN A 56 4.98 -8.68 0.63
CA ASN A 56 3.69 -9.33 0.81
C ASN A 56 2.80 -9.29 -0.46
N VAL A 57 3.28 -8.65 -1.54
CA VAL A 57 2.52 -8.45 -2.77
C VAL A 57 2.70 -9.64 -3.72
N ASN A 58 1.58 -10.23 -4.15
CA ASN A 58 1.56 -11.25 -5.20
C ASN A 58 1.46 -10.59 -6.58
N VAL A 59 2.54 -10.64 -7.35
CA VAL A 59 2.61 -10.03 -8.69
C VAL A 59 1.52 -10.56 -9.63
N ALA A 60 1.14 -11.83 -9.53
CA ALA A 60 0.11 -12.40 -10.39
C ALA A 60 -1.29 -11.79 -10.11
N GLU A 61 -1.63 -11.60 -8.83
CA GLU A 61 -2.89 -10.96 -8.42
C GLU A 61 -2.92 -9.48 -8.81
N GLU A 62 -1.81 -8.76 -8.60
CA GLU A 62 -1.71 -7.36 -9.00
C GLU A 62 -1.86 -7.15 -10.51
N LEU A 63 -1.30 -8.04 -11.33
CA LEU A 63 -1.48 -7.98 -12.78
C LEU A 63 -2.95 -8.22 -13.18
N VAL A 64 -3.65 -9.14 -12.51
CA VAL A 64 -5.07 -9.38 -12.75
C VAL A 64 -5.90 -8.16 -12.33
N ASN A 65 -5.63 -7.55 -11.18
CA ASN A 65 -6.29 -6.32 -10.74
C ASN A 65 -6.06 -5.18 -11.74
N MET A 66 -4.83 -5.04 -12.24
CA MET A 66 -4.49 -4.03 -13.25
C MET A 66 -5.27 -4.25 -14.56
N ILE A 67 -5.37 -5.50 -15.05
CA ILE A 67 -6.18 -5.83 -16.24
C ILE A 67 -7.67 -5.54 -16.00
N GLN A 68 -8.20 -5.82 -14.81
CA GLN A 68 -9.59 -5.52 -14.48
C GLN A 68 -9.87 -4.01 -14.50
N VAL A 69 -8.97 -3.21 -13.90
CA VAL A 69 -9.06 -1.74 -13.90
C VAL A 69 -9.00 -1.20 -15.33
N GLN A 70 -8.10 -1.73 -16.17
CA GLN A 70 -8.01 -1.35 -17.58
C GLN A 70 -9.30 -1.67 -18.34
N ARG A 71 -9.85 -2.89 -18.20
CA ARG A 71 -11.12 -3.27 -18.85
C ARG A 71 -12.29 -2.43 -18.38
N ALA A 72 -12.37 -2.11 -17.09
CA ALA A 72 -13.40 -1.23 -16.56
C ALA A 72 -13.33 0.16 -17.22
N TYR A 73 -12.12 0.71 -17.38
CA TYR A 73 -11.90 1.97 -18.08
C TYR A 73 -12.29 1.90 -19.57
N GLU A 74 -11.92 0.82 -20.27
CA GLU A 74 -12.30 0.60 -21.67
C GLU A 74 -13.82 0.53 -21.86
N ILE A 75 -14.51 -0.22 -20.99
CA ILE A 75 -15.98 -0.33 -21.01
C ILE A 75 -16.63 1.02 -20.75
N ASN A 76 -16.15 1.77 -19.75
CA ASN A 76 -16.67 3.09 -19.42
C ASN A 76 -16.46 4.08 -20.59
N SER A 77 -15.27 4.08 -21.20
CA SER A 77 -14.97 4.90 -22.37
C SER A 77 -15.84 4.53 -23.57
N LYS A 78 -16.07 3.23 -23.79
CA LYS A 78 -16.94 2.77 -24.87
C LYS A 78 -18.40 3.18 -24.65
N ALA A 79 -18.90 3.06 -23.42
CA ALA A 79 -20.25 3.47 -23.05
C ALA A 79 -20.47 4.98 -23.26
N VAL A 80 -19.49 5.81 -22.87
CA VAL A 80 -19.51 7.27 -23.14
C VAL A 80 -19.55 7.53 -24.64
N SER A 81 -18.64 6.92 -25.41
CA SER A 81 -18.60 7.08 -26.87
C SER A 81 -19.92 6.67 -27.55
N THR A 82 -20.54 5.57 -27.12
CA THR A 82 -21.83 5.15 -27.67
C THR A 82 -22.96 6.11 -27.30
N THR A 83 -22.92 6.69 -26.11
CA THR A 83 -23.88 7.70 -25.67
C THR A 83 -23.74 8.97 -26.51
N ASP A 84 -22.50 9.43 -26.73
CA ASP A 84 -22.20 10.59 -27.58
C ASP A 84 -22.67 10.39 -29.02
N GLN A 85 -22.45 9.20 -29.59
CA GLN A 85 -22.93 8.86 -30.94
C GLN A 85 -24.46 8.86 -31.04
N MET A 86 -25.17 8.39 -30.00
CA MET A 86 -26.63 8.41 -29.97
C MET A 86 -27.16 9.85 -29.82
N LEU A 87 -26.53 10.69 -29.00
CA LEU A 87 -26.86 12.11 -28.86
C LEU A 87 -26.66 12.88 -30.17
N GLN A 88 -25.58 12.62 -30.91
CA GLN A 88 -25.35 13.20 -32.24
C GLN A 88 -26.42 12.80 -33.25
N LYS A 89 -26.88 11.54 -33.23
CA LYS A 89 -27.97 11.09 -34.12
C LYS A 89 -29.30 11.76 -33.80
N LEU A 90 -29.61 11.98 -32.52
CA LEU A 90 -30.83 12.67 -32.10
C LEU A 90 -30.83 14.16 -32.47
N THR A 91 -29.66 14.80 -32.54
CA THR A 91 -29.53 16.21 -32.92
C THR A 91 -29.49 16.44 -34.44
N GLN A 92 -29.32 15.39 -35.24
CA GLN A 92 -29.35 15.44 -36.71
C GLN A 92 -30.72 15.08 -37.31
N LEU A 93 -31.69 14.65 -36.49
CA LEU A 93 -33.11 14.50 -36.83
C LEU A 93 -33.87 15.78 -36.46
#